data_AF-V4A177-F1
#
_entry.id   AF-V4A177-F1
#
_cell.length_a   1.000
_cell.length_b   1.000
_cell.length_c   1.000
_cell.angle_alpha   90.00
_cell.angle_beta   90.00
_cell.angle_gamma   90.00
#
_symmetry.space_group_name_H-M   'P 1'
#
loop_
_entity.id
_entity.type
_entity.pdbx_description
1 polymer ?
#
loop_
_entity_poly.entity_id
_entity_poly.type
_entity_poly.pdbx_seq_one_letter_code
_entity_poly.pdbx_strand_id
1 'polypeptide(L)'
;MAEETIYLCNFRVSVDGDWLCLKELSDVQLQMQESFEDERDPQTIERSNLLNVCKLIIKELIDSSLAHGRMLDNEHVPLQQFFIVLEHVLRHGIKPKKGILRDKHEFWAVLEKIEKIAPEAGEITTSVREMSDIKSPLGRARCWIRLALMQKKLADYFKLIIEQKDQILSEFYENGAFLMEEEGMVLAGLLVGLNVIDCNMCIKGEDLDQPMGVIDFSLYLKGNFNNSADDEETVDGNARMATILDQKNYLEELNRHLNATVANLQQKLETFQTTNALMKEDLAIAKNQILMLQEQNDALEEQNKGLLNNYDKQIEVCVIKRQRNFLFSC
;
A
#
# COMPACT_ATOMS: atom_id res chain seq x y z
N MET A 1 -29.07 19.24 34.82
CA MET A 1 -27.85 19.87 34.26
C MET A 1 -26.84 18.76 34.14
N ALA A 2 -26.41 18.43 32.92
CA ALA A 2 -25.41 17.41 32.68
C ALA A 2 -24.04 18.02 32.95
N GLU A 3 -23.26 17.43 33.87
CA GLU A 3 -21.88 17.84 34.12
C GLU A 3 -20.97 17.26 33.04
N GLU A 4 -20.27 18.13 32.32
CA GLU A 4 -19.35 17.80 31.24
C GLU A 4 -18.12 17.05 31.80
N THR A 5 -17.90 15.83 31.35
CA THR A 5 -16.70 15.04 31.67
C THR A 5 -15.63 15.29 30.60
N ILE A 6 -14.53 15.94 30.98
CA ILE A 6 -13.39 16.23 30.09
C ILE A 6 -12.33 15.13 30.27
N TYR A 7 -11.95 14.44 29.18
CA TYR A 7 -10.84 13.49 29.17
C TYR A 7 -9.55 14.19 28.71
N LEU A 8 -8.55 14.30 29.61
CA LEU A 8 -7.24 14.89 29.32
C LEU A 8 -6.19 13.78 29.18
N CYS A 9 -5.79 13.46 27.95
CA CYS A 9 -4.88 12.35 27.64
C CYS A 9 -3.38 12.64 27.93
N ASN A 10 -3.00 13.88 28.28
CA ASN A 10 -1.60 14.31 28.43
C ASN A 10 -1.23 14.83 29.84
N PHE A 11 -2.08 14.62 30.84
CA PHE A 11 -1.87 15.18 32.18
C PHE A 11 -1.96 14.09 33.24
N ARG A 12 -1.02 14.09 34.18
CA ARG A 12 -1.20 13.35 35.44
C ARG A 12 -2.03 14.22 36.36
N VAL A 13 -3.16 13.68 36.83
CA VAL A 13 -4.06 14.36 37.76
C VAL A 13 -3.78 13.85 39.18
N SER A 14 -3.60 14.77 40.12
CA SER A 14 -3.52 14.45 41.56
C SER A 14 -4.36 15.43 42.37
N VAL A 15 -4.83 14.99 43.54
CA VAL A 15 -5.64 15.82 44.44
C VAL A 15 -4.79 16.20 45.64
N ASP A 16 -4.73 17.51 45.94
CA ASP A 16 -4.10 18.03 47.17
C ASP A 16 -5.12 18.93 47.90
N GLY A 17 -5.70 18.39 48.98
CA GLY A 17 -6.83 19.01 49.67
C GLY A 17 -8.05 19.16 48.75
N ASP A 18 -8.61 20.37 48.69
CA ASP A 18 -9.82 20.69 47.88
C ASP A 18 -9.49 21.10 46.43
N TRP A 19 -8.24 20.94 45.99
CA TRP A 19 -7.79 21.37 44.65
C TRP A 19 -7.36 20.18 43.78
N LEU A 20 -7.70 20.28 42.49
CA LEU A 20 -7.21 19.38 41.44
C LEU A 20 -5.92 19.97 40.85
N CYS A 21 -4.81 19.27 41.04
CA CYS A 21 -3.52 19.62 40.48
C CYS A 21 -3.31 18.86 39.17
N LEU A 22 -3.13 19.60 38.08
CA LEU A 22 -2.83 19.08 36.74
C LEU A 22 -1.35 19.31 36.44
N LYS A 23 -0.59 18.23 36.20
CA LYS A 23 0.80 18.31 35.75
C LYS A 23 0.92 17.76 34.34
N GLU A 24 1.36 18.61 33.41
CA GLU A 24 1.60 18.24 32.02
C GLU A 24 2.69 17.17 31.97
N LEU A 25 2.42 16.07 31.28
CA LEU A 25 3.43 15.07 30.97
C LEU A 25 4.34 15.67 29.89
N SER A 26 5.30 16.50 30.31
CA SER A 26 6.44 16.86 29.46
C SER A 26 7.12 15.57 29.06
N ASP A 27 7.23 15.36 27.75
CA ASP A 27 7.81 14.24 27.03
C ASP A 27 8.11 13.04 27.92
N VAL A 28 7.30 11.99 27.76
CA VAL A 28 7.75 10.63 28.07
C VAL A 28 9.01 10.41 27.25
N GLN A 29 10.16 10.80 27.81
CA GLN A 29 11.42 10.13 27.57
C GLN A 29 11.13 8.71 28.00
N LEU A 30 10.67 7.92 27.03
CA LEU A 30 10.93 6.50 26.97
C LEU A 30 12.44 6.38 27.18
N GLN A 31 12.87 6.36 28.44
CA GLN A 31 14.05 5.62 28.82
C GLN A 31 13.67 4.16 28.57
N MET A 32 13.65 3.81 27.28
CA MET A 32 13.98 2.48 26.84
C MET A 32 15.31 2.22 27.52
N GLN A 33 15.26 1.41 28.57
CA GLN A 33 16.42 0.80 29.14
C GLN A 33 17.17 0.23 27.93
N GLU A 34 18.32 0.82 27.57
CA GLU A 34 19.23 0.25 26.59
C GLU A 34 19.67 -1.09 27.20
N SER A 35 18.84 -2.12 26.98
CA SER A 35 19.36 -3.45 26.78
C SER A 35 20.43 -3.27 25.72
N PHE A 36 21.65 -3.73 26.02
CA PHE A 36 22.67 -3.97 25.03
C PHE A 36 22.12 -5.07 24.10
N GLU A 37 21.13 -4.73 23.27
CA GLU A 37 20.71 -5.51 22.13
C GLU A 37 21.81 -5.33 21.12
N ASP A 38 22.64 -6.36 21.03
CA ASP A 38 23.48 -6.70 19.90
C ASP A 38 22.94 -6.01 18.64
N GLU A 39 23.59 -4.93 18.18
CA GLU A 39 23.28 -4.18 16.95
C GLU A 39 23.54 -5.11 15.76
N ARG A 40 22.73 -6.15 15.64
CA ARG A 40 22.75 -7.06 14.52
C ARG A 40 22.30 -6.23 13.33
N ASP A 41 23.19 -6.13 12.37
CA ASP A 41 22.95 -5.47 11.09
C ASP A 41 21.53 -5.78 10.58
N PRO A 42 20.69 -4.76 10.28
CA PRO A 42 19.31 -4.96 9.87
C PRO A 42 19.15 -5.96 8.72
N GLN A 43 20.12 -6.01 7.80
CA GLN A 43 20.12 -6.95 6.68
C GLN A 43 20.31 -8.40 7.16
N THR A 44 21.13 -8.62 8.18
CA THR A 44 21.30 -9.92 8.84
C THR A 44 20.04 -10.37 9.57
N ILE A 45 19.33 -9.45 10.23
CA ILE A 45 18.02 -9.73 10.85
C ILE A 45 17.00 -10.12 9.77
N GLU A 46 16.94 -9.37 8.66
CA GLU A 46 16.03 -9.65 7.55
C GLU A 46 16.27 -11.04 6.94
N ARG A 47 17.53 -11.42 6.67
CA ARG A 47 17.88 -12.77 6.19
C ARG A 47 17.45 -13.85 7.15
N SER A 48 17.72 -13.68 8.46
CA SER A 48 17.34 -14.64 9.48
C SER A 48 15.81 -14.82 9.53
N ASN A 49 15.06 -13.72 9.46
CA ASN A 49 13.61 -13.75 9.41
C ASN A 49 13.08 -14.47 8.16
N LEU A 50 13.61 -14.16 6.98
CA LEU A 50 13.24 -14.84 5.73
C LEU A 50 13.51 -16.34 5.81
N LEU A 51 14.65 -16.75 6.38
CA LEU A 51 14.99 -18.16 6.54
C LEU A 51 14.04 -18.86 7.51
N ASN A 52 13.68 -18.22 8.63
CA ASN A 52 12.75 -18.77 9.61
C ASN A 52 11.34 -18.94 9.00
N VAL A 53 10.88 -17.97 8.23
CA VAL A 53 9.62 -18.09 7.49
C VAL A 53 9.69 -19.22 6.46
N CYS A 54 10.80 -19.35 5.70
CA CYS A 54 10.98 -20.47 4.78
C CYS A 54 10.90 -21.82 5.48
N LYS A 55 11.56 -21.98 6.63
CA LYS A 55 11.52 -23.22 7.43
C LYS A 55 10.10 -23.60 7.83
N LEU A 56 9.33 -22.63 8.34
CA LEU A 56 7.94 -22.85 8.75
C LEU A 56 7.06 -23.27 7.57
N ILE A 57 7.15 -22.55 6.46
CA ILE A 57 6.33 -22.79 5.27
C ILE A 57 6.69 -24.13 4.61
N ILE A 58 7.98 -24.43 4.45
CA ILE A 58 8.44 -25.70 3.85
C ILE A 58 8.01 -26.87 4.72
N LYS A 59 8.13 -26.77 6.05
CA LYS A 59 7.67 -27.79 6.98
C LYS A 59 6.16 -28.04 6.83
N GLU A 60 5.35 -26.99 6.92
CA GLU A 60 3.89 -27.10 6.78
C GLU A 60 3.48 -27.65 5.40
N LEU A 61 4.17 -27.23 4.33
CA LEU A 61 3.92 -27.73 2.98
C LEU A 61 4.19 -29.24 2.88
N ILE A 62 5.31 -29.72 3.44
CA ILE A 62 5.63 -31.15 3.48
C ILE A 62 4.59 -31.90 4.32
N ASP A 63 4.35 -31.46 5.56
CA ASP A 63 3.43 -32.11 6.50
C ASP A 63 2.00 -32.19 5.91
N SER A 64 1.51 -31.09 5.34
CA SER A 64 0.20 -31.02 4.70
C SER A 64 0.12 -31.91 3.45
N SER A 65 1.17 -31.97 2.64
CA SER A 65 1.21 -32.86 1.47
C SER A 65 1.16 -34.35 1.86
N LEU A 66 1.90 -34.74 2.90
CA LEU A 66 1.94 -36.12 3.39
C LEU A 66 0.63 -36.53 4.07
N ALA A 67 -0.03 -35.60 4.77
CA ALA A 67 -1.31 -35.86 5.43
C ALA A 67 -2.44 -36.11 4.43
N HIS A 68 -2.47 -35.36 3.32
CA HIS A 68 -3.55 -35.48 2.32
C HIS A 68 -3.26 -36.54 1.26
N GLY A 69 -1.98 -36.88 1.01
CA GLY A 69 -1.57 -37.92 0.05
C GLY A 69 -2.00 -37.66 -1.39
N ARG A 70 -2.35 -36.41 -1.72
CA ARG A 70 -2.83 -35.98 -3.03
C ARG A 70 -1.80 -35.09 -3.70
N MET A 71 -1.81 -35.14 -5.03
CA MET A 71 -1.07 -34.22 -5.87
C MET A 71 -1.53 -32.77 -5.60
N LEU A 72 -0.60 -31.88 -5.32
CA LEU A 72 -0.89 -30.48 -5.04
C LEU A 72 -1.13 -29.70 -6.34
N ASP A 73 -2.11 -28.82 -6.32
CA ASP A 73 -2.43 -27.90 -7.41
C ASP A 73 -2.26 -26.44 -6.97
N ASN A 74 -2.69 -25.52 -7.82
CA ASN A 74 -2.56 -24.08 -7.58
C ASN A 74 -3.42 -23.57 -6.42
N GLU A 75 -4.42 -24.31 -5.94
CA GLU A 75 -5.31 -23.88 -4.85
C GLU A 75 -4.73 -24.20 -3.46
N HIS A 76 -3.66 -24.99 -3.40
CA HIS A 76 -3.03 -25.36 -2.14
C HIS A 76 -2.33 -24.17 -1.47
N VAL A 77 -2.93 -23.67 -0.38
CA VAL A 77 -2.47 -22.45 0.31
C VAL A 77 -1.00 -22.52 0.77
N PRO A 78 -0.50 -23.58 1.45
CA PRO A 78 0.91 -23.67 1.79
C PRO A 78 1.86 -23.59 0.59
N LEU A 79 1.45 -24.12 -0.58
CA LEU A 79 2.24 -24.07 -1.80
C LEU A 79 2.28 -22.67 -2.41
N GLN A 80 1.15 -21.95 -2.39
CA GLN A 80 1.12 -20.54 -2.80
C GLN A 80 2.04 -19.69 -1.92
N GLN A 81 1.99 -19.88 -0.60
CA GLN A 81 2.82 -19.14 0.35
C GLN A 81 4.30 -19.49 0.21
N PHE A 82 4.63 -20.73 -0.15
CA PHE A 82 5.99 -21.13 -0.51
C PHE A 82 6.54 -20.31 -1.68
N PHE A 83 5.79 -20.14 -2.77
CA PHE A 83 6.25 -19.31 -3.88
C PHE A 83 6.39 -17.84 -3.51
N ILE A 84 5.55 -17.33 -2.61
CA ILE A 84 5.65 -15.95 -2.11
C ILE A 84 6.95 -15.75 -1.33
N VAL A 85 7.23 -16.59 -0.34
CA VAL A 85 8.46 -16.44 0.45
C VAL A 85 9.71 -16.67 -0.40
N LEU A 86 9.66 -17.63 -1.33
CA LEU A 86 10.79 -17.90 -2.22
C LEU A 86 11.09 -16.71 -3.13
N GLU A 87 10.06 -16.01 -3.62
CA GLU A 87 10.26 -14.77 -4.37
C GLU A 87 10.93 -13.68 -3.50
N HIS A 88 10.51 -13.52 -2.24
CA HIS A 88 11.16 -12.57 -1.32
C HIS A 88 12.64 -12.91 -1.10
N VAL A 89 12.96 -14.19 -0.90
CA VAL A 89 14.35 -14.66 -0.81
C VAL A 89 15.14 -14.31 -2.06
N LEU A 90 14.60 -14.61 -3.24
CA LEU A 90 15.28 -14.35 -4.50
C LEU A 90 15.47 -12.85 -4.76
N ARG A 91 14.60 -11.99 -4.22
CA ARG A 91 14.73 -10.53 -4.37
C ARG A 91 15.66 -9.89 -3.35
N HIS A 92 15.89 -10.54 -2.21
CA HIS A 92 16.65 -9.96 -1.11
C HIS A 92 18.10 -9.66 -1.52
N GLY A 93 18.48 -8.39 -1.51
CA GLY A 93 19.83 -7.92 -1.84
C GLY A 93 20.18 -7.98 -3.33
N ILE A 94 19.20 -8.00 -4.23
CA ILE A 94 19.45 -7.77 -5.67
C ILE A 94 19.99 -6.35 -5.88
N LYS A 95 21.04 -6.23 -6.67
CA LYS A 95 21.66 -4.95 -7.04
C LYS A 95 20.67 -4.05 -7.81
N PRO A 96 20.54 -2.77 -7.43
CA PRO A 96 19.69 -1.83 -8.15
C PRO A 96 20.25 -1.53 -9.55
N LYS A 97 19.36 -1.14 -10.46
CA LYS A 97 19.69 -0.77 -11.85
C LYS A 97 20.79 0.30 -11.89
N LYS A 98 21.93 0.00 -12.52
CA LYS A 98 22.95 1.00 -12.87
C LYS A 98 22.85 1.37 -14.36
N GLY A 99 22.36 2.58 -14.65
CA GLY A 99 22.36 3.20 -15.99
C GLY A 99 21.03 3.13 -16.76
N ILE A 100 20.86 3.99 -17.76
CA ILE A 100 19.60 4.17 -18.53
C ILE A 100 19.33 2.97 -19.48
N LEU A 101 20.38 2.32 -19.99
CA LEU A 101 20.32 1.25 -21.00
C LEU A 101 20.59 -0.19 -20.50
N ARG A 102 20.88 -0.39 -19.20
CA ARG A 102 21.18 -1.74 -18.70
C ARG A 102 19.87 -2.49 -18.41
N ASP A 103 19.79 -3.72 -18.89
CA ASP A 103 18.69 -4.64 -18.60
C ASP A 103 18.46 -4.73 -17.09
N LYS A 104 17.19 -4.90 -16.70
CA LYS A 104 16.83 -4.99 -15.29
C LYS A 104 17.58 -6.17 -14.67
N HIS A 105 18.30 -5.94 -13.58
CA HIS A 105 18.73 -7.02 -12.69
C HIS A 105 17.47 -7.53 -11.96
N GLU A 106 16.65 -8.32 -12.65
CA GLU A 106 15.54 -9.08 -12.09
C GLU A 106 16.03 -10.52 -11.89
N PHE A 107 15.52 -11.23 -10.88
CA PHE A 107 15.96 -12.60 -10.61
C PHE A 107 15.67 -13.58 -11.76
N TRP A 108 14.80 -13.22 -12.72
CA TRP A 108 14.69 -13.97 -13.98
C TRP A 108 16.03 -14.14 -14.69
N ALA A 109 16.82 -13.06 -14.78
CA ALA A 109 18.13 -13.09 -15.43
C ALA A 109 19.12 -13.99 -14.69
N VAL A 110 18.91 -14.22 -13.39
CA VAL A 110 19.68 -15.15 -12.57
C VAL A 110 19.29 -16.58 -12.91
N LEU A 111 17.99 -16.88 -13.01
CA LEU A 111 17.48 -18.20 -13.40
C LEU A 111 17.92 -18.59 -14.82
N GLU A 112 18.00 -17.63 -15.75
CA GLU A 112 18.53 -17.85 -17.10
C GLU A 112 20.01 -18.26 -17.10
N LYS A 113 20.78 -17.99 -16.03
CA LYS A 113 22.16 -18.50 -15.94
C LYS A 113 22.22 -19.97 -15.56
N ILE A 114 21.17 -20.52 -14.96
CA ILE A 114 21.17 -21.92 -14.50
C ILE A 114 21.31 -22.87 -15.67
N GLU A 115 20.72 -22.58 -16.84
CA GLU A 115 20.87 -23.43 -18.04
C GLU A 115 22.32 -23.56 -18.53
N LYS A 116 23.20 -22.63 -18.15
CA LYS A 116 24.64 -22.71 -18.47
C LYS A 116 25.39 -23.69 -17.57
N ILE A 117 24.87 -23.92 -16.37
CA ILE A 117 25.45 -24.82 -15.36
C ILE A 117 24.82 -26.20 -15.46
N ALA A 118 23.51 -26.24 -15.69
CA ALA A 118 22.66 -27.42 -15.75
C ALA A 118 21.91 -27.42 -17.09
N PRO A 119 22.44 -28.06 -18.15
CA PRO A 119 21.82 -28.09 -19.47
C PRO A 119 20.38 -28.60 -19.46
N GLU A 120 20.02 -29.46 -18.52
CA GLU A 120 18.65 -29.95 -18.32
C GLU A 120 17.66 -28.84 -17.96
N ALA A 121 18.10 -27.75 -17.32
CA ALA A 121 17.26 -26.59 -17.06
C ALA A 121 16.92 -25.81 -18.36
N GLY A 122 17.62 -26.08 -19.46
CA GLY A 122 17.37 -25.46 -20.76
C GLY A 122 15.96 -25.76 -21.30
N GLU A 123 15.41 -26.94 -20.99
CA GLU A 123 14.06 -27.33 -21.42
C GLU A 123 12.99 -26.41 -20.78
N ILE A 124 13.01 -26.26 -19.45
CA ILE A 124 12.07 -25.37 -18.75
C ILE A 124 12.32 -23.90 -19.08
N THR A 125 13.58 -23.50 -19.26
CA THR A 125 13.92 -22.11 -19.58
C THR A 125 13.44 -21.73 -20.98
N THR A 126 13.52 -22.64 -21.94
CA THR A 126 12.97 -22.46 -23.29
C THR A 126 11.45 -22.44 -23.24
N SER A 127 10.83 -23.38 -22.52
CA SER A 127 9.37 -23.46 -22.37
C SER A 127 8.78 -22.15 -21.81
N VAL A 128 9.43 -21.57 -20.81
CA VAL A 128 9.03 -20.28 -20.20
C VAL A 128 9.19 -19.11 -21.17
N ARG A 129 10.25 -19.10 -22.00
CA ARG A 129 10.48 -18.05 -23.00
C ARG A 129 9.44 -18.07 -24.13
N GLU A 130 8.96 -19.26 -24.50
CA GLU A 130 7.99 -19.45 -25.58
C GLU A 130 6.54 -19.21 -25.15
N MET A 131 6.26 -19.09 -23.85
CA MET A 131 4.91 -18.79 -23.37
C MET A 131 4.50 -17.35 -23.67
N SER A 132 3.54 -17.20 -24.59
CA SER A 132 2.97 -15.91 -25.00
C SER A 132 2.10 -15.24 -23.94
N ASP A 133 1.53 -16.04 -23.03
CA ASP A 133 0.59 -15.55 -22.01
C ASP A 133 1.30 -14.76 -20.89
N ILE A 134 2.60 -15.01 -20.69
CA ILE A 134 3.42 -14.41 -19.63
C ILE A 134 4.32 -13.33 -20.22
N LYS A 135 4.08 -12.08 -19.84
CA LYS A 135 4.72 -10.92 -20.47
C LYS A 135 5.86 -10.36 -19.64
N SER A 136 5.77 -10.43 -18.30
CA SER A 136 6.78 -9.86 -17.43
C SER A 136 7.91 -10.87 -17.13
N PRO A 137 9.16 -10.40 -16.95
CA PRO A 137 10.23 -11.30 -16.49
C PRO A 137 9.94 -11.88 -15.10
N LEU A 138 9.21 -11.15 -14.26
CA LEU A 138 8.73 -11.66 -12.98
C LEU A 138 7.81 -12.87 -13.15
N GLY A 139 6.81 -12.77 -14.02
CA GLY A 139 5.91 -13.88 -14.34
C GLY A 139 6.65 -15.07 -14.93
N ARG A 140 7.67 -14.81 -15.76
CA ARG A 140 8.55 -15.86 -16.30
C ARG A 140 9.28 -16.59 -15.19
N ALA A 141 9.86 -15.87 -14.25
CA ALA A 141 10.58 -16.45 -13.14
C ALA A 141 9.67 -17.26 -12.21
N ARG A 142 8.46 -16.76 -11.94
CA ARG A 142 7.41 -17.49 -11.20
C ARG A 142 7.01 -18.78 -11.88
N CYS A 143 6.86 -18.74 -13.20
CA CYS A 143 6.56 -19.94 -13.97
C CYS A 143 7.70 -20.94 -13.92
N TRP A 144 8.93 -20.48 -14.13
CA TRP A 144 10.12 -21.31 -14.11
C TRP A 144 10.29 -22.05 -12.79
N ILE A 145 10.09 -21.36 -11.66
CA ILE A 145 10.17 -21.97 -10.33
C ILE A 145 9.09 -23.04 -10.13
N ARG A 146 7.86 -22.79 -10.62
CA ARG A 146 6.78 -23.79 -10.60
C ARG A 146 7.14 -25.03 -11.42
N LEU A 147 7.68 -24.84 -12.63
CA LEU A 147 8.10 -25.95 -13.49
C LEU A 147 9.27 -26.73 -12.88
N ALA A 148 10.27 -26.04 -12.32
CA ALA A 148 11.39 -26.68 -11.63
C ALA A 148 10.94 -27.49 -10.41
N LEU A 149 9.92 -27.01 -9.67
CA LEU A 149 9.31 -27.76 -8.57
C LEU A 149 8.57 -29.00 -9.08
N MET A 150 7.75 -28.88 -10.12
CA MET A 150 7.04 -30.02 -10.73
C MET A 150 8.00 -31.08 -11.28
N GLN A 151 9.16 -30.67 -11.78
CA GLN A 151 10.23 -31.58 -12.22
C GLN A 151 11.04 -32.18 -11.06
N LYS A 152 10.77 -31.80 -9.80
CA LYS A 152 11.56 -32.19 -8.61
C LYS A 152 13.05 -31.85 -8.75
N LYS A 153 13.34 -30.72 -9.40
CA LYS A 153 14.70 -30.23 -9.70
C LYS A 153 15.03 -28.88 -9.07
N LEU A 154 14.05 -28.24 -8.44
CA LEU A 154 14.23 -26.93 -7.80
C LEU A 154 15.41 -26.91 -6.81
N ALA A 155 15.54 -27.91 -5.96
CA ALA A 155 16.62 -28.00 -4.98
C ALA A 155 18.00 -28.14 -5.65
N ASP A 156 18.11 -29.00 -6.68
CA ASP A 156 19.34 -29.21 -7.44
C ASP A 156 19.81 -27.90 -8.10
N TYR A 157 18.88 -27.17 -8.73
CA TYR A 157 19.17 -25.91 -9.41
C TYR A 157 19.62 -24.81 -8.44
N PHE A 158 18.96 -24.69 -7.29
CA PHE A 158 19.35 -23.71 -6.26
C PHE A 158 20.71 -24.03 -5.66
N LYS A 159 20.98 -25.31 -5.39
CA LYS A 159 22.30 -25.74 -4.90
C LYS A 159 23.40 -25.36 -5.90
N LEU A 160 23.22 -25.67 -7.19
CA LEU A 160 24.22 -25.39 -8.22
C LEU A 160 24.52 -23.89 -8.37
N ILE A 161 23.50 -23.03 -8.32
CA ILE A 161 23.72 -21.60 -8.50
C ILE A 161 24.36 -20.95 -7.26
N ILE A 162 24.05 -21.44 -6.06
CA ILE A 162 24.65 -20.95 -4.81
C ILE A 162 26.10 -21.41 -4.68
N GLU A 163 26.43 -22.63 -5.13
CA GLU A 163 27.82 -23.11 -5.20
C GLU A 163 28.68 -22.26 -6.16
N GLN A 164 28.06 -21.59 -7.13
CA GLN A 164 28.72 -20.66 -8.06
C GLN A 164 28.50 -19.17 -7.70
N LYS A 165 28.18 -18.87 -6.42
CA LYS A 165 27.82 -17.51 -6.00
C LYS A 165 28.87 -16.45 -6.31
N ASP A 166 30.16 -16.77 -6.21
CA ASP A 166 31.24 -15.81 -6.47
C ASP A 166 31.38 -15.46 -7.96
N GLN A 167 30.99 -16.38 -8.85
CA GLN A 167 31.15 -16.22 -10.30
C GLN A 167 29.88 -15.69 -10.97
N ILE A 168 28.71 -16.12 -10.50
CA ILE A 168 27.43 -15.81 -11.14
C ILE A 168 26.62 -14.85 -10.27
N LEU A 169 26.31 -15.22 -9.03
CA LEU A 169 25.41 -14.42 -8.19
C LEU A 169 26.01 -13.07 -7.82
N SER A 170 27.34 -12.97 -7.69
CA SER A 170 28.06 -11.72 -7.43
C SER A 170 27.83 -10.65 -8.50
N GLU A 171 27.41 -11.00 -9.73
CA GLU A 171 27.03 -10.04 -10.76
C GLU A 171 25.66 -9.38 -10.48
N PHE A 172 24.78 -10.07 -9.75
CA PHE A 172 23.37 -9.71 -9.55
C PHE A 172 23.04 -9.29 -8.13
N TYR A 173 23.76 -9.81 -7.13
CA TYR A 173 23.47 -9.60 -5.71
C TYR A 173 24.57 -8.79 -5.03
N GLU A 174 24.18 -8.03 -4.01
CA GLU A 174 25.07 -7.33 -3.09
C GLU A 174 25.66 -8.30 -2.04
N ASN A 175 26.78 -7.92 -1.43
CA ASN A 175 27.29 -8.65 -0.27
C ASN A 175 26.26 -8.52 0.86
N GLY A 176 26.03 -9.58 1.66
CA GLY A 176 24.94 -9.60 2.63
C GLY A 176 23.56 -9.96 2.05
N ALA A 177 23.44 -10.24 0.75
CA ALA A 177 22.21 -10.78 0.16
C ALA A 177 21.95 -12.22 0.59
N PHE A 178 20.67 -12.65 0.60
CA PHE A 178 20.28 -13.96 1.14
C PHE A 178 21.01 -15.12 0.46
N LEU A 179 21.06 -15.10 -0.88
CA LEU A 179 21.73 -16.17 -1.65
C LEU A 179 23.26 -16.09 -1.61
N MET A 180 23.83 -14.98 -1.12
CA MET A 180 25.27 -14.79 -0.99
C MET A 180 25.81 -15.30 0.36
N GLU A 181 24.94 -15.39 1.38
CA GLU A 181 25.28 -15.77 2.75
C GLU A 181 24.92 -17.24 3.07
N GLU A 182 25.13 -17.66 4.31
CA GLU A 182 24.91 -19.04 4.77
C GLU A 182 23.44 -19.49 4.63
N GLU A 183 22.50 -18.56 4.80
CA GLU A 183 21.06 -18.83 4.71
C GLU A 183 20.66 -19.42 3.35
N GLY A 184 21.34 -19.02 2.26
CA GLY A 184 21.15 -19.59 0.93
C GLY A 184 21.43 -21.10 0.89
N MET A 185 22.56 -21.54 1.47
CA MET A 185 22.92 -22.96 1.52
C MET A 185 21.95 -23.76 2.37
N VAL A 186 21.51 -23.20 3.51
CA VAL A 186 20.49 -23.83 4.36
C VAL A 186 19.18 -24.00 3.60
N LEU A 187 18.72 -22.96 2.90
CA LEU A 187 17.52 -23.03 2.07
C LEU A 187 17.63 -24.12 0.99
N ALA A 188 18.76 -24.20 0.26
CA ALA A 188 18.97 -25.24 -0.73
C ALA A 188 18.84 -26.65 -0.12
N GLY A 189 19.34 -26.86 1.10
CA GLY A 189 19.16 -28.10 1.86
C GLY A 189 17.69 -28.38 2.22
N LEU A 190 16.94 -27.36 2.66
CA LEU A 190 15.52 -27.49 2.97
C LEU A 190 14.67 -27.83 1.74
N LEU A 191 15.01 -27.26 0.58
CA LEU A 191 14.31 -27.52 -0.68
C LEU A 191 14.37 -28.98 -1.11
N VAL A 192 15.40 -29.74 -0.69
CA VAL A 192 15.48 -31.19 -0.98
C VAL A 192 14.28 -31.95 -0.40
N GLY A 193 13.75 -31.49 0.75
CA GLY A 193 12.55 -32.05 1.35
C GLY A 193 11.31 -31.96 0.46
N LEU A 194 11.27 -30.98 -0.45
CA LEU A 194 10.15 -30.81 -1.39
C LEU A 194 10.13 -31.84 -2.52
N ASN A 195 11.22 -32.61 -2.73
CA ASN A 195 11.26 -33.63 -3.78
C ASN A 195 10.26 -34.77 -3.55
N VAL A 196 9.80 -34.98 -2.31
CA VAL A 196 8.77 -35.97 -1.98
C VAL A 196 7.36 -35.51 -2.38
N ILE A 197 7.18 -34.22 -2.68
CA ILE A 197 5.89 -33.63 -3.02
C ILE A 197 5.62 -33.82 -4.50
N ASP A 198 4.39 -34.24 -4.82
CA ASP A 198 3.90 -34.30 -6.20
C ASP A 198 3.02 -33.08 -6.49
N CYS A 199 3.45 -32.25 -7.44
CA CYS A 199 2.73 -31.05 -7.86
C CYS A 199 2.27 -31.18 -9.32
N ASN A 200 1.05 -30.73 -9.61
CA ASN A 200 0.56 -30.54 -10.96
C ASN A 200 -0.19 -29.22 -11.05
N MET A 201 0.56 -28.18 -11.37
CA MET A 201 0.09 -26.80 -11.44
C MET A 201 -0.33 -26.46 -12.86
N CYS A 202 -1.54 -25.95 -13.04
CA CYS A 202 -1.97 -25.44 -14.33
C CYS A 202 -1.39 -24.04 -14.52
N ILE A 203 -0.36 -23.91 -15.34
CA ILE A 203 0.25 -22.60 -15.65
C ILE A 203 -0.60 -21.81 -16.63
N LYS A 204 -1.29 -22.50 -17.55
CA LYS A 204 -2.12 -21.87 -18.57
C LYS A 204 -3.36 -21.25 -17.93
N GLY A 205 -3.52 -19.93 -18.08
CA GLY A 205 -4.64 -19.17 -17.53
C GLY A 205 -4.38 -18.55 -16.16
N GLU A 206 -3.24 -18.79 -15.52
CA GLU A 206 -2.82 -18.03 -14.35
C GLU A 206 -2.20 -16.68 -14.73
N ASP A 207 -2.63 -15.60 -14.09
CA ASP A 207 -2.01 -14.30 -14.23
C ASP A 207 -0.76 -14.20 -13.32
N LEU A 208 0.33 -14.81 -13.78
CA LEU A 208 1.61 -14.81 -13.08
C LEU A 208 2.31 -13.43 -13.11
N ASP A 209 1.80 -12.47 -13.88
CA ASP A 209 2.35 -11.12 -13.98
C ASP A 209 1.86 -10.20 -12.84
N GLN A 210 0.76 -10.56 -12.15
CA GLN A 210 0.20 -9.77 -11.03
C GLN A 210 0.96 -9.95 -9.72
N PRO A 211 1.04 -8.95 -8.84
CA PRO A 211 1.61 -9.10 -7.50
C PRO A 211 0.94 -10.28 -6.75
N MET A 212 1.74 -11.16 -6.15
CA MET A 212 1.18 -12.25 -5.34
C MET A 212 0.58 -11.71 -4.03
N GLY A 213 -0.32 -12.50 -3.42
CA GLY A 213 -0.99 -12.16 -2.17
C GLY A 213 -0.07 -12.07 -0.95
N VAL A 214 -0.65 -11.73 0.20
CA VAL A 214 0.06 -11.59 1.49
C VAL A 214 0.25 -12.97 2.13
N ILE A 215 1.39 -13.20 2.81
CA ILE A 215 1.62 -14.41 3.62
C ILE A 215 0.70 -14.38 4.84
N ASP A 216 -0.15 -15.40 5.01
CA ASP A 216 -0.98 -15.56 6.22
C ASP A 216 -0.20 -16.30 7.30
N PHE A 217 0.52 -15.53 8.12
CA PHE A 217 1.30 -16.07 9.24
C PHE A 217 0.44 -16.73 10.33
N SER A 218 -0.88 -16.53 10.36
CA SER A 218 -1.74 -17.15 11.38
C SER A 218 -1.78 -18.67 11.26
N LEU A 219 -1.55 -19.22 10.06
CA LEU A 219 -1.46 -20.65 9.80
C LEU A 219 -0.25 -21.28 10.51
N TYR A 220 0.91 -20.61 10.46
CA TYR A 220 2.16 -21.15 11.00
C TYR A 220 2.35 -20.85 12.49
N LEU A 221 1.78 -19.76 12.98
CA LEU A 221 1.92 -19.39 14.38
C LEU A 221 1.06 -20.26 15.30
N LYS A 222 -0.08 -20.81 14.84
CA LYS A 222 -0.95 -21.65 15.66
C LYS A 222 -0.42 -23.08 15.89
N GLY A 223 0.35 -23.63 14.95
CA GLY A 223 0.81 -25.03 14.99
C GLY A 223 1.98 -25.29 15.95
N ASN A 224 2.78 -24.27 16.27
CA ASN A 224 3.95 -24.41 17.14
C ASN A 224 3.62 -24.50 18.64
N PHE A 225 2.37 -24.29 19.05
CA PHE A 225 1.97 -24.31 20.46
C PHE A 225 1.49 -25.67 20.96
N ASN A 226 1.19 -26.62 20.06
CA ASN A 226 0.56 -27.88 20.44
C ASN A 226 1.52 -29.09 20.46
N ASN A 227 2.75 -28.97 19.94
CA ASN A 227 3.66 -30.10 19.76
C ASN A 227 5.01 -30.00 20.49
N SER A 228 5.19 -29.07 21.41
CA SER A 228 6.37 -29.00 22.28
C SER A 228 5.95 -29.16 23.75
N ALA A 229 5.54 -30.38 24.08
CA ALA A 229 5.65 -30.89 25.44
C ALA A 229 7.11 -31.30 25.64
N ASP A 230 7.98 -30.31 25.87
CA ASP A 230 9.31 -30.37 26.47
C ASP A 230 10.06 -29.11 26.03
N ASP A 231 10.00 -28.06 26.85
CA ASP A 231 11.06 -27.08 27.11
C ASP A 231 10.50 -25.91 27.96
N GLU A 232 11.17 -25.63 29.07
CA GLU A 232 10.78 -24.68 30.13
C GLU A 232 10.81 -23.19 29.71
N GLU A 233 10.88 -22.85 28.41
CA GLU A 233 10.89 -21.47 27.89
C GLU A 233 9.54 -20.96 27.34
N THR A 234 8.48 -21.77 27.41
CA THR A 234 7.18 -21.51 26.74
C THR A 234 6.30 -20.41 27.39
N VAL A 235 6.59 -19.99 28.62
CA VAL A 235 5.78 -18.98 29.32
C VAL A 235 6.03 -17.56 28.79
N ASP A 236 7.27 -17.23 28.44
CA ASP A 236 7.65 -15.91 27.91
C ASP A 236 7.13 -15.71 26.47
N GLY A 237 7.19 -16.75 25.63
CA GLY A 237 6.64 -16.73 24.28
C GLY A 237 5.12 -16.51 24.23
N ASN A 238 4.37 -17.16 25.12
CA ASN A 238 2.92 -16.99 25.22
C ASN A 238 2.54 -15.59 25.75
N ALA A 239 3.29 -15.04 26.71
CA ALA A 239 3.07 -13.69 27.23
C ALA A 239 3.39 -12.61 26.18
N ARG A 240 4.48 -12.78 25.41
CA ARG A 240 4.81 -11.93 24.26
C ARG A 240 3.74 -12.00 23.18
N MET A 241 3.24 -13.21 22.88
CA MET A 241 2.17 -13.39 21.89
C MET A 241 0.86 -12.72 22.33
N ALA A 242 0.47 -12.82 23.60
CA ALA A 242 -0.69 -12.11 24.13
C ALA A 242 -0.52 -10.59 23.98
N THR A 243 0.68 -10.08 24.27
CA THR A 243 1.01 -8.66 24.12
C THR A 243 0.93 -8.20 22.65
N ILE A 244 1.43 -9.01 21.72
CA ILE A 244 1.37 -8.73 20.27
C ILE A 244 -0.08 -8.76 19.76
N LEU A 245 -0.88 -9.69 20.24
CA LEU A 245 -2.30 -9.77 19.88
C LEU A 245 -3.10 -8.57 20.41
N ASP A 246 -2.81 -8.11 21.62
CA ASP A 246 -3.42 -6.90 22.18
C ASP A 246 -2.97 -5.65 21.41
N GLN A 247 -1.70 -5.55 21.04
CA GLN A 247 -1.20 -4.48 20.17
C GLN A 247 -1.87 -4.51 18.78
N LYS A 248 -2.06 -5.70 18.21
CA LYS A 248 -2.76 -5.87 16.94
C LYS A 248 -4.20 -5.40 17.05
N ASN A 249 -4.94 -5.84 18.07
CA ASN A 249 -6.32 -5.42 18.31
C ASN A 249 -6.42 -3.89 18.48
N TYR A 250 -5.48 -3.28 19.20
CA TYR A 250 -5.41 -1.83 19.35
C TYR A 250 -5.21 -1.12 18.01
N LEU A 251 -4.28 -1.60 17.18
CA LEU A 251 -4.03 -1.04 15.86
C LEU A 251 -5.21 -1.22 14.90
N GLU A 252 -5.90 -2.37 14.95
CA GLU A 252 -7.10 -2.63 14.16
C GLU A 252 -8.25 -1.68 14.54
N GLU A 253 -8.48 -1.46 15.85
CA GLU A 253 -9.50 -0.52 16.31
C GLU A 253 -9.14 0.93 15.97
N LEU A 254 -7.87 1.31 16.08
CA LEU A 254 -7.39 2.61 15.65
C LEU A 254 -7.60 2.82 14.15
N ASN A 255 -7.31 1.81 13.33
CA ASN A 255 -7.51 1.85 11.88
C ASN A 255 -9.02 1.95 11.55
N ARG A 256 -9.88 1.24 12.29
CA ARG A 256 -11.34 1.36 12.17
C ARG A 256 -11.82 2.79 12.48
N HIS A 257 -11.32 3.39 13.55
CA HIS A 257 -11.63 4.77 13.92
C HIS A 257 -11.12 5.79 12.89
N LEU A 258 -9.92 5.57 12.37
CA LEU A 258 -9.35 6.41 11.32
C LEU A 258 -10.18 6.33 10.04
N ASN A 259 -10.58 5.12 9.62
CA ASN A 259 -11.45 4.92 8.46
C ASN A 259 -12.83 5.59 8.66
N ALA A 260 -13.41 5.52 9.85
CA ALA A 260 -14.65 6.24 10.17
C ALA A 260 -14.47 7.76 10.10
N THR A 261 -13.32 8.28 10.55
CA THR A 261 -12.98 9.71 10.48
C THR A 261 -12.83 10.16 9.03
N VAL A 262 -12.13 9.39 8.20
CA VAL A 262 -11.98 9.64 6.76
C VAL A 262 -13.34 9.68 6.08
N ALA A 263 -14.22 8.71 6.34
CA ALA A 263 -15.58 8.69 5.79
C ALA A 263 -16.39 9.93 6.21
N ASN A 264 -16.31 10.35 7.48
CA ASN A 264 -16.98 11.55 7.95
C ASN A 264 -16.46 12.83 7.27
N LEU A 265 -15.15 12.94 7.10
CA LEU A 265 -14.51 14.07 6.42
C LEU A 265 -14.88 14.11 4.94
N GLN A 266 -14.96 12.96 4.27
CA GLN A 266 -15.43 12.86 2.89
C GLN A 266 -16.88 13.34 2.75
N GLN A 267 -17.77 12.91 3.64
CA GLN A 267 -19.17 13.37 3.64
C GLN A 267 -19.28 14.89 3.86
N LYS A 268 -18.49 15.45 4.78
CA LYS A 268 -18.42 16.91 5.00
C LYS A 268 -17.90 17.63 3.77
N LEU A 269 -16.88 17.09 3.10
CA LEU A 269 -16.32 17.65 1.87
C LEU A 269 -17.37 17.71 0.76
N GLU A 270 -18.11 16.61 0.54
CA GLU A 270 -19.20 16.55 -0.45
C GLU A 270 -20.31 17.57 -0.13
N THR A 271 -20.66 17.70 1.14
CA THR A 271 -21.65 18.69 1.60
C THR A 271 -21.17 20.11 1.31
N PHE A 272 -19.91 20.44 1.64
CA PHE A 272 -19.34 21.76 1.35
C PHE A 272 -19.22 22.02 -0.15
N GLN A 273 -18.86 21.02 -0.96
CA GLN A 273 -18.81 21.15 -2.42
C GLN A 273 -20.19 21.45 -3.00
N THR A 274 -21.23 20.77 -2.51
CA THR A 274 -22.62 21.00 -2.95
C THR A 274 -23.08 22.41 -2.59
N THR A 275 -22.86 22.85 -1.34
CA THR A 275 -23.20 24.21 -0.92
C THR A 275 -22.45 25.27 -1.72
N ASN A 276 -21.17 25.06 -2.02
CA ASN A 276 -20.38 25.99 -2.82
C ASN A 276 -20.90 26.09 -4.27
N ALA A 277 -21.35 24.97 -4.85
CA ALA A 277 -21.98 24.98 -6.17
C ALA A 277 -23.28 25.79 -6.18
N LEU A 278 -24.17 25.57 -5.19
CA LEU A 278 -25.41 26.34 -5.04
C LEU A 278 -25.14 27.84 -4.84
N MET A 279 -24.19 28.20 -3.97
CA MET A 279 -23.82 29.60 -3.75
C MET A 279 -23.27 30.28 -5.02
N LYS A 280 -22.55 29.56 -5.88
CA LYS A 280 -22.09 30.10 -7.16
C LYS A 280 -23.25 30.35 -8.13
N GLU A 281 -24.24 29.48 -8.12
CA GLU A 281 -25.45 29.63 -8.93
C GLU A 281 -26.29 30.84 -8.46
N ASP A 282 -26.53 30.95 -7.15
CA ASP A 282 -27.23 32.09 -6.56
C ASP A 282 -26.53 33.41 -6.87
N LEU A 283 -25.19 33.42 -6.81
CA LEU A 283 -24.39 34.58 -7.16
C LEU A 283 -24.52 34.95 -8.64
N ALA A 284 -24.62 33.97 -9.54
CA ALA A 284 -24.86 34.22 -10.96
C ALA A 284 -26.26 34.79 -11.21
N ILE A 285 -27.29 34.25 -10.54
CA ILE A 285 -28.66 34.74 -10.63
C ILE A 285 -28.75 36.20 -10.13
N ALA A 286 -28.16 36.49 -8.96
CA ALA A 286 -28.15 37.85 -8.41
C ALA A 286 -27.42 38.84 -9.33
N LYS A 287 -26.30 38.45 -9.95
CA LYS A 287 -25.61 39.28 -10.94
C LYS A 287 -26.49 39.61 -12.15
N ASN A 288 -27.22 38.64 -12.68
CA ASN A 288 -28.12 38.86 -13.82
C ASN A 288 -29.29 39.79 -13.44
N GLN A 289 -29.83 39.65 -12.22
CA GLN A 289 -30.87 40.56 -11.73
C GLN A 289 -30.35 42.00 -11.60
N ILE A 290 -29.13 42.19 -11.10
CA ILE A 290 -28.49 43.51 -11.02
C ILE A 290 -28.34 44.13 -12.41
N LEU A 291 -27.89 43.36 -13.40
CA LEU A 291 -27.75 43.85 -14.78
C LEU A 291 -29.09 44.29 -15.36
N MET A 292 -30.16 43.50 -15.20
CA MET A 292 -31.49 43.88 -15.69
C MET A 292 -32.01 45.15 -15.00
N LEU A 293 -31.81 45.28 -13.69
CA LEU A 293 -32.20 46.49 -12.96
C LEU A 293 -31.39 47.71 -13.38
N GLN A 294 -30.11 47.55 -13.71
CA GLN A 294 -29.27 48.62 -14.25
C GLN A 294 -29.78 49.08 -15.63
N GLU A 295 -30.09 48.16 -16.54
CA GLU A 295 -30.67 48.49 -17.84
C GLU A 295 -32.02 49.22 -17.73
N GLN A 296 -32.88 48.78 -16.80
CA GLN A 296 -34.16 49.45 -16.54
C GLN A 296 -33.97 50.85 -15.98
N ASN A 297 -33.03 51.05 -15.05
CA ASN A 297 -32.70 52.37 -14.52
C ASN A 297 -32.17 53.30 -15.62
N ASP A 298 -31.26 52.82 -16.46
CA ASP A 298 -30.71 53.60 -17.57
C ASP A 298 -31.80 54.02 -18.57
N ALA A 299 -32.71 53.11 -18.92
CA ALA A 299 -33.85 53.39 -19.78
C ALA A 299 -34.81 54.42 -19.17
N LEU A 300 -35.09 54.32 -17.86
CA LEU A 300 -35.91 55.30 -17.14
C LEU A 300 -35.24 56.67 -17.08
N GLU A 301 -33.92 56.73 -16.87
CA GLU A 301 -33.17 57.97 -16.92
C GLU A 301 -33.23 58.63 -18.30
N GLU A 302 -33.11 57.85 -19.38
CA GLU A 302 -33.22 58.35 -20.75
C GLU A 302 -34.63 58.89 -21.05
N GLN A 303 -35.68 58.16 -20.65
CA GLN A 303 -37.06 58.61 -20.77
C GLN A 303 -37.31 59.91 -19.99
N ASN A 304 -36.81 60.01 -18.76
CA ASN A 304 -36.93 61.21 -17.94
C ASN A 304 -36.23 62.41 -18.59
N LYS A 305 -35.01 62.23 -19.13
CA LYS A 305 -34.30 63.26 -19.91
C LYS A 305 -35.09 63.69 -21.15
N GLY A 306 -35.67 62.73 -21.88
CA GLY A 306 -36.51 62.99 -23.05
C GLY A 306 -37.76 63.80 -22.71
N LEU A 307 -38.44 63.47 -21.62
CA LEU A 307 -39.60 64.21 -21.12
C LEU A 307 -39.22 65.64 -20.73
N LEU A 308 -38.14 65.83 -19.97
CA LEU A 308 -37.65 67.17 -19.58
C LEU A 308 -37.36 68.04 -20.80
N ASN A 309 -36.64 67.52 -21.80
CA ASN A 309 -36.36 68.25 -23.05
C ASN A 309 -37.65 68.63 -23.81
N ASN A 310 -38.66 67.77 -23.81
CA ASN A 310 -39.95 68.07 -24.44
C ASN A 310 -40.71 69.16 -23.67
N TYR A 311 -40.70 69.12 -22.33
CA TYR A 311 -41.27 70.18 -21.50
C TYR A 311 -40.58 71.52 -21.75
N ASP A 312 -39.25 71.54 -21.79
CA ASP A 312 -38.47 72.76 -22.05
C ASP A 312 -38.80 73.37 -23.42
N LYS A 313 -38.87 72.54 -24.48
CA LYS A 313 -39.29 72.99 -25.81
C LYS A 313 -40.72 73.55 -25.83
N GLN A 314 -41.66 72.92 -25.12
CA GLN A 314 -43.03 73.41 -25.03
C GLN A 314 -43.11 74.77 -24.31
N ILE A 315 -42.33 74.94 -23.25
CA ILE A 315 -42.21 76.22 -22.54
C ILE A 315 -41.63 77.28 -23.50
N GLU A 316 -40.56 76.97 -24.22
CA GLU A 316 -39.95 77.89 -25.19
C GLU A 316 -40.93 78.32 -26.29
N VAL A 317 -41.67 77.37 -26.88
CA VAL A 317 -42.72 77.66 -27.86
C VAL A 317 -43.82 78.55 -27.28
N CYS A 318 -44.26 78.29 -26.05
CA CYS A 318 -45.24 79.13 -25.36
C CYS A 318 -44.72 80.55 -25.12
N VAL A 319 -43.45 80.70 -24.72
CA VAL A 319 -42.80 82.01 -24.53
C VAL A 319 -42.72 82.77 -25.85
N ILE A 320 -42.27 82.14 -26.93
CA ILE A 320 -42.18 82.76 -28.27
C ILE A 320 -43.57 83.20 -28.77
N LYS A 321 -44.60 82.34 -28.64
CA LYS A 321 -45.98 82.69 -29.00
C LYS A 321 -46.47 83.92 -28.24
N ARG A 322 -46.16 84.00 -26.94
CA ARG A 322 -46.54 85.13 -26.08
C ARG A 322 -45.83 86.42 -26.48
N GLN A 323 -44.52 86.37 -26.75
CA GLN A 323 -43.75 87.52 -27.23
C GLN A 323 -44.24 88.01 -28.60
N ARG A 324 -44.56 87.08 -29.51
CA ARG A 324 -45.10 87.42 -30.82
C ARG A 324 -46.48 88.09 -30.71
N ASN A 325 -47.39 87.56 -29.89
CA ASN A 325 -48.70 88.18 -29.66
C ASN A 325 -48.59 89.59 -29.05
N PHE A 326 -47.57 89.83 -28.21
CA PHE A 326 -47.27 91.16 -27.68
C PHE A 326 -46.80 92.12 -28.77
N LEU A 327 -45.89 91.69 -29.65
CA LEU A 327 -45.38 92.53 -30.76
C LEU A 327 -46.44 92.87 -31.81
N PHE A 328 -47.44 92.02 -32.04
CA PHE A 328 -48.55 92.29 -32.97
C PHE A 328 -49.71 93.10 -32.37
N SER A 329 -49.68 93.39 -31.07
CA SER A 329 -50.71 94.20 -30.37
C SER A 329 -50.28 95.65 -30.11
N CYS A 330 -49.11 96.06 -30.63
CA CYS A 330 -48.63 97.44 -30.66
C CYS A 330 -48.69 97.99 -32.09
#